data_AF-A0A4S4E451-F1
#
_entry.id   AF-A0A4S4E451-F1
#
_cell.length_a   1.000
_cell.length_b   1.000
_cell.length_c   1.000
_cell.angle_alpha   90.00
_cell.angle_beta   90.00
_cell.angle_gamma   90.00
#
_symmetry.space_group_name_H-M   'P 1'
#
loop_
_entity.id
_entity.type
_entity.pdbx_description
1 polymer ?
#
loop_
_entity_poly.entity_id
_entity_poly.type
_entity_poly.pdbx_seq_one_letter_code
_entity_poly.pdbx_strand_id
1 'polypeptide(L)'
;MRKLRCLIYRKAVGGQKGMTLLWLTAMLPQLKPPSCEHFINSTCNNSPTSAQLAVLFSSFGLISIGAGCIRPCSMAFGADQLDNKDNPDNDRALQSFFNWYYASTGLSTVLALTVIVYNQEHLGWQVGFRIPVVFMVFSALMFLLGSSLYIKVVASESLFTSFVQVLVAARRNRKNRYSDDFHHKSLEPKFCAPTENLRCLNKACIITDPERDLNPDGSASNPWHLCTVEQVESLKALLKAIPMFSAGIMVILVICQNSFSTLQAKTMNRHINSSFEIPAGSFSVFMIVTLTLWVTFYDRFMVALLAKCTGRPLGLSPRVRMGIGLLLSCLATVVSAVIERKRRSKAIEQGFQEDPNAVVDMTAMWLVPQYAILGLAEAFYSIGQRVLLQSVP
;
A
#
# COMPACT_ATOMS: atom_id res chain seq x y z
N MET A 1 -14.43 -18.77 15.90
CA MET A 1 -13.79 -19.85 15.08
C MET A 1 -14.37 -20.06 13.67
N ARG A 2 -15.69 -20.13 13.42
CA ARG A 2 -16.25 -20.17 12.03
C ARG A 2 -16.20 -18.81 11.28
N LYS A 3 -16.20 -17.70 12.02
CA LYS A 3 -16.24 -16.33 11.45
C LYS A 3 -14.95 -15.92 10.69
N LEU A 4 -13.76 -16.32 11.14
CA LEU A 4 -12.48 -15.93 10.51
C LEU A 4 -12.25 -16.67 9.17
N ARG A 5 -12.58 -17.98 9.13
CA ARG A 5 -12.63 -18.79 7.88
C ARG A 5 -13.46 -18.12 6.79
N CYS A 6 -14.60 -17.55 7.19
CA CYS A 6 -15.52 -16.92 6.26
C CYS A 6 -15.03 -15.55 5.78
N LEU A 7 -14.26 -14.80 6.58
CA LEU A 7 -13.93 -13.41 6.27
C LEU A 7 -12.80 -13.30 5.24
N ILE A 8 -11.67 -13.98 5.44
CA ILE A 8 -10.54 -13.94 4.48
C ILE A 8 -10.95 -14.59 3.17
N TYR A 9 -11.62 -15.74 3.24
CA TYR A 9 -12.10 -16.43 2.05
C TYR A 9 -13.21 -15.65 1.31
N ARG A 10 -14.26 -15.15 2.00
CA ARG A 10 -15.29 -14.33 1.32
C ARG A 10 -14.72 -13.06 0.70
N LYS A 11 -13.72 -12.44 1.33
CA LYS A 11 -13.08 -11.21 0.82
C LYS A 11 -12.14 -11.50 -0.35
N ALA A 12 -11.42 -12.62 -0.33
CA ALA A 12 -10.64 -13.10 -1.47
C ALA A 12 -11.52 -13.43 -2.68
N VAL A 13 -12.70 -14.01 -2.44
CA VAL A 13 -13.71 -14.26 -3.47
C VAL A 13 -14.21 -12.97 -4.13
N GLY A 14 -14.27 -11.85 -3.40
CA GLY A 14 -14.61 -10.54 -3.96
C GLY A 14 -13.59 -10.07 -5.01
N GLY A 15 -12.29 -10.13 -4.69
CA GLY A 15 -11.22 -9.80 -5.62
C GLY A 15 -11.19 -10.73 -6.84
N GLN A 16 -11.42 -12.03 -6.63
CA GLN A 16 -11.49 -13.02 -7.71
C GLN A 16 -12.62 -12.71 -8.69
N LYS A 17 -13.81 -12.40 -8.18
CA LYS A 17 -14.96 -12.00 -9.00
C LYS A 17 -14.65 -10.73 -9.80
N GLY A 18 -14.00 -9.75 -9.16
CA GLY A 18 -13.57 -8.52 -9.83
C GLY A 18 -12.61 -8.79 -11.00
N MET A 19 -11.56 -9.59 -10.77
CA MET A 19 -10.59 -9.92 -11.83
C MET A 19 -11.22 -10.74 -12.96
N THR A 20 -12.11 -11.68 -12.62
CA THR A 20 -12.86 -12.46 -13.61
C THR A 20 -13.79 -11.56 -14.44
N LEU A 21 -14.47 -10.60 -13.80
CA LEU A 21 -15.31 -9.63 -14.49
C LEU A 21 -14.49 -8.74 -15.44
N LEU A 22 -13.32 -8.28 -14.99
CA LEU A 22 -12.39 -7.52 -15.84
C LEU A 22 -11.93 -8.37 -17.04
N TRP A 23 -11.61 -9.65 -16.83
CA TRP A 23 -11.27 -10.54 -17.94
C TRP A 23 -12.44 -10.73 -18.92
N LEU A 24 -13.67 -10.85 -18.43
CA LEU A 24 -14.87 -10.92 -19.27
C LEU A 24 -15.08 -9.65 -20.11
N THR A 25 -14.76 -8.46 -19.60
CA THR A 25 -14.79 -7.22 -20.41
C THR A 25 -13.78 -7.25 -21.56
N ALA A 26 -12.69 -8.01 -21.43
CA ALA A 26 -11.74 -8.21 -22.52
C ALA A 26 -12.16 -9.33 -23.48
N MET A 27 -12.92 -10.32 -23.03
CA MET A 27 -13.32 -11.47 -23.85
C MET A 27 -14.61 -11.24 -24.64
N LEU A 28 -15.64 -10.63 -24.03
CA LEU A 28 -16.95 -10.49 -24.63
C LEU A 28 -17.03 -9.25 -25.54
N PRO A 29 -17.32 -9.40 -26.85
CA PRO A 29 -17.42 -8.27 -27.77
C PRO A 29 -18.49 -7.24 -27.36
N GLN A 30 -19.59 -7.70 -26.74
CA GLN A 30 -20.69 -6.84 -26.27
C GLN A 30 -20.27 -5.88 -25.15
N LEU A 31 -19.20 -6.20 -24.42
CA LEU A 31 -18.67 -5.38 -23.33
C LEU A 31 -17.59 -4.39 -23.78
N LYS A 32 -17.32 -4.31 -25.10
CA LYS A 32 -16.38 -3.36 -25.70
C LYS A 32 -17.08 -2.45 -26.71
N PRO A 33 -16.60 -1.21 -26.87
CA PRO A 33 -16.97 -0.43 -28.04
C PRO A 33 -16.51 -1.14 -29.33
N PRO A 34 -17.23 -0.98 -30.44
CA PRO A 34 -16.86 -1.60 -31.72
C PRO A 34 -15.49 -1.10 -32.22
N SER A 35 -14.74 -1.98 -32.89
CA SER A 35 -13.43 -1.62 -33.47
C SER A 35 -13.61 -0.63 -34.64
N CYS A 36 -12.84 0.46 -34.65
CA CYS A 36 -12.94 1.52 -35.67
C CYS A 36 -12.00 1.39 -36.86
N GLU A 37 -11.49 0.19 -37.15
CA GLU A 37 -10.56 -0.03 -38.27
C GLU A 37 -11.20 0.17 -39.66
N HIS A 38 -12.52 0.33 -39.78
CA HIS A 38 -13.21 0.39 -41.07
C HIS A 38 -13.81 1.76 -41.47
N PHE A 39 -13.69 2.81 -40.67
CA PHE A 39 -14.29 4.12 -40.97
C PHE A 39 -13.25 5.23 -41.04
N ILE A 40 -12.61 5.35 -42.21
CA ILE A 40 -11.58 6.37 -42.51
C ILE A 40 -12.20 7.78 -42.65
N ASN A 41 -13.52 7.92 -42.85
CA ASN A 41 -14.16 9.20 -43.20
C ASN A 41 -15.35 9.64 -42.30
N SER A 42 -15.56 9.01 -41.16
CA SER A 42 -16.57 9.46 -40.19
C SER A 42 -16.00 9.44 -38.79
N THR A 43 -16.17 10.53 -38.05
CA THR A 43 -15.82 10.68 -36.64
C THR A 43 -16.29 9.44 -35.89
N CYS A 44 -15.36 8.55 -35.57
CA CYS A 44 -15.61 7.29 -34.92
C CYS A 44 -16.24 7.59 -33.55
N ASN A 45 -17.56 7.41 -33.43
CA ASN A 45 -18.31 7.70 -32.21
C ASN A 45 -18.15 6.53 -31.21
N ASN A 46 -16.91 6.19 -30.88
CA ASN A 46 -16.50 5.06 -30.03
C ASN A 46 -16.65 5.34 -28.53
N SER A 47 -17.70 6.05 -28.17
CA SER A 47 -17.98 6.28 -26.76
C SER A 47 -18.50 4.97 -26.13
N PRO A 48 -17.86 4.47 -25.06
CA PRO A 48 -18.35 3.29 -24.37
C PRO A 48 -19.75 3.58 -23.80
N THR A 49 -20.64 2.58 -23.87
CA THR A 49 -21.97 2.74 -23.27
C THR A 49 -21.87 2.83 -21.75
N SER A 50 -22.84 3.47 -21.10
CA SER A 50 -22.88 3.57 -19.63
C SER A 50 -22.86 2.20 -18.96
N ALA A 51 -23.47 1.18 -19.59
CA ALA A 51 -23.44 -0.20 -19.12
C ALA A 51 -22.02 -0.82 -19.19
N GLN A 52 -21.30 -0.64 -20.30
CA GLN A 52 -19.91 -1.10 -20.46
C GLN A 52 -19.00 -0.47 -19.40
N LEU A 53 -19.15 0.84 -19.19
CA LEU A 53 -18.39 1.58 -18.18
C LEU A 53 -18.74 1.12 -16.75
N ALA A 54 -20.03 0.89 -16.46
CA ALA A 54 -20.49 0.41 -15.16
C ALA A 54 -19.91 -0.97 -14.83
N VAL A 55 -19.87 -1.89 -15.79
CA VAL A 55 -19.25 -3.21 -15.61
C VAL A 55 -17.75 -3.08 -15.35
N LEU A 56 -17.05 -2.24 -16.12
CA LEU A 56 -15.62 -1.97 -15.95
C LEU A 56 -15.32 -1.39 -14.56
N PHE A 57 -16.03 -0.34 -14.14
CA PHE A 57 -15.82 0.27 -12.81
C PHE A 57 -16.21 -0.67 -11.67
N SER A 58 -17.27 -1.47 -11.84
CA SER A 58 -17.62 -2.50 -10.86
C SER A 58 -16.49 -3.52 -10.69
N SER A 59 -15.83 -3.90 -11.80
CA SER A 59 -14.68 -4.81 -11.75
C SER A 59 -13.52 -4.21 -10.95
N PHE A 60 -13.15 -2.94 -11.19
CA PHE A 60 -12.10 -2.26 -10.44
C PHE A 60 -12.46 -2.06 -8.97
N GLY A 61 -13.72 -1.77 -8.65
CA GLY A 61 -14.20 -1.67 -7.27
C GLY A 61 -14.05 -3.00 -6.52
N LEU A 62 -14.47 -4.11 -7.13
CA LEU A 62 -14.33 -5.45 -6.54
C LEU A 62 -12.86 -5.87 -6.38
N ILE A 63 -12.01 -5.59 -7.36
CA ILE A 63 -10.56 -5.84 -7.27
C ILE A 63 -9.97 -5.03 -6.12
N SER A 64 -10.32 -3.75 -5.99
CA SER A 64 -9.81 -2.87 -4.94
C SER A 64 -10.21 -3.34 -3.54
N ILE A 65 -11.48 -3.73 -3.36
CA ILE A 65 -11.98 -4.29 -2.09
C ILE A 65 -11.23 -5.59 -1.74
N GLY A 66 -11.08 -6.49 -2.72
CA GLY A 66 -10.36 -7.75 -2.53
C GLY A 66 -8.90 -7.54 -2.16
N ALA A 67 -8.17 -6.75 -2.96
CA ALA A 67 -6.76 -6.47 -2.75
C ALA A 67 -6.48 -5.74 -1.43
N GLY A 68 -7.32 -4.75 -1.07
CA GLY A 68 -7.20 -4.00 0.17
C GLY A 68 -7.42 -4.85 1.42
N CYS A 69 -8.22 -5.92 1.32
CA CYS A 69 -8.46 -6.83 2.44
C CYS A 69 -7.41 -7.94 2.55
N ILE A 70 -6.98 -8.54 1.43
CA ILE A 70 -6.10 -9.70 1.46
C ILE A 70 -4.70 -9.32 1.93
N ARG A 71 -4.13 -8.21 1.43
CA ARG A 71 -2.73 -7.82 1.68
C ARG A 71 -2.35 -7.70 3.17
N PRO A 72 -3.09 -6.96 4.03
CA PRO A 72 -2.74 -6.87 5.44
C PRO A 72 -3.02 -8.19 6.18
N CYS A 73 -4.06 -8.92 5.78
CA CYS A 73 -4.43 -10.17 6.45
C CYS A 73 -3.49 -11.34 6.12
N SER A 74 -2.95 -11.43 4.90
CA SER A 74 -2.11 -12.55 4.49
C SER A 74 -0.79 -12.58 5.23
N MET A 75 -0.16 -11.42 5.42
CA MET A 75 1.10 -11.30 6.16
C MET A 75 0.89 -11.63 7.65
N ALA A 76 -0.12 -11.03 8.28
CA ALA A 76 -0.44 -11.29 9.69
C ALA A 76 -0.79 -12.77 9.91
N PHE A 77 -1.66 -13.33 9.06
CA PHE A 77 -2.04 -14.74 9.14
C PHE A 77 -0.86 -15.69 8.99
N GLY A 78 0.08 -15.40 8.08
CA GLY A 78 1.29 -16.20 7.91
C GLY A 78 2.23 -16.13 9.12
N ALA A 79 2.40 -14.93 9.71
CA ALA A 79 3.15 -14.74 10.95
C ALA A 79 2.53 -15.54 12.11
N ASP A 80 1.20 -15.51 12.25
CA ASP A 80 0.46 -16.28 13.27
C ASP A 80 0.66 -17.81 13.16
N GLN A 81 1.05 -18.33 11.99
CA GLN A 81 1.32 -19.77 11.85
C GLN A 81 2.69 -20.18 12.40
N LEU A 82 3.63 -19.23 12.48
CA LEU A 82 5.01 -19.47 12.87
C LEU A 82 5.33 -18.93 14.26
N ASP A 83 4.53 -18.00 14.78
CA ASP A 83 4.69 -17.43 16.11
C ASP A 83 4.41 -18.47 17.19
N ASN A 84 5.47 -19.14 17.64
CA ASN A 84 5.44 -20.08 18.76
C ASN A 84 6.39 -19.60 19.86
N LYS A 85 5.83 -18.95 20.88
CA LYS A 85 6.57 -18.36 22.00
C LYS A 85 7.36 -19.37 22.84
N ASP A 86 7.00 -20.66 22.78
CA ASP A 86 7.70 -21.71 23.52
C ASP A 86 8.97 -22.20 22.80
N ASN A 87 9.15 -21.82 21.54
CA ASN A 87 10.32 -22.18 20.75
C ASN A 87 11.45 -21.14 20.93
N PRO A 88 12.66 -21.52 21.39
CA PRO A 88 13.79 -20.60 21.50
C PRO A 88 14.22 -19.97 20.16
N ASP A 89 13.93 -20.63 19.03
CA ASP A 89 14.24 -20.14 17.68
C ASP A 89 13.08 -19.35 17.01
N ASN A 90 12.03 -19.00 17.76
CA ASN A 90 10.84 -18.33 17.22
C ASN A 90 11.17 -17.06 16.42
N ASP A 91 11.96 -16.17 17.03
CA ASP A 91 12.33 -14.89 16.41
C ASP A 91 13.09 -15.10 15.09
N ARG A 92 13.97 -16.10 15.02
CA ARG A 92 14.72 -16.42 13.81
C ARG A 92 13.81 -16.98 12.72
N ALA A 93 12.88 -17.86 13.06
CA ALA A 93 11.90 -18.41 12.13
C ALA A 93 11.00 -17.30 11.55
N LEU A 94 10.54 -16.40 12.42
CA LEU A 94 9.69 -15.28 12.04
C LEU A 94 10.42 -14.26 11.15
N GLN A 95 11.67 -13.91 11.48
CA GLN A 95 12.52 -13.08 10.63
C GLN A 95 12.76 -13.71 9.25
N SER A 96 13.07 -15.02 9.21
CA SER A 96 13.25 -15.74 7.96
C SER A 96 11.99 -15.72 7.09
N PHE A 97 10.81 -15.93 7.70
CA PHE A 97 9.52 -15.82 7.02
C PHE A 97 9.31 -14.43 6.41
N PHE A 98 9.51 -13.35 7.18
CA PHE A 98 9.37 -12.00 6.66
C PHE A 98 10.35 -11.73 5.51
N ASN A 99 11.62 -12.15 5.64
CA ASN A 99 12.62 -11.99 4.59
C ASN A 99 12.19 -12.69 3.29
N TRP A 100 11.76 -13.96 3.38
CA TRP A 100 11.26 -14.71 2.22
C TRP A 100 9.98 -14.13 1.64
N TYR A 101 9.07 -13.64 2.48
CA TYR A 101 7.83 -12.99 2.05
C TYR A 101 8.12 -11.71 1.25
N TYR A 102 9.05 -10.87 1.72
CA TYR A 102 9.44 -9.66 1.02
C TYR A 102 10.21 -9.97 -0.28
N ALA A 103 11.13 -10.94 -0.26
CA ALA A 103 11.87 -11.36 -1.45
C ALA A 103 10.93 -11.93 -2.52
N SER A 104 9.99 -12.80 -2.15
CA SER A 104 9.02 -13.39 -3.08
C SER A 104 8.06 -12.35 -3.65
N THR A 105 7.61 -11.40 -2.83
CA THR A 105 6.76 -10.28 -3.27
C THR A 105 7.50 -9.36 -4.25
N GLY A 106 8.76 -9.05 -3.98
CA GLY A 106 9.62 -8.26 -4.87
C GLY A 106 9.78 -8.92 -6.24
N LEU A 107 10.18 -10.19 -6.26
CA LEU A 107 10.31 -10.98 -7.49
C LEU A 107 8.99 -11.06 -8.27
N SER A 108 7.89 -11.32 -7.57
CA SER A 108 6.55 -11.39 -8.18
C SER A 108 6.14 -10.06 -8.81
N THR A 109 6.49 -8.93 -8.19
CA THR A 109 6.20 -7.59 -8.72
C THR A 109 7.00 -7.33 -10.00
N VAL A 110 8.28 -7.69 -10.03
CA VAL A 110 9.12 -7.56 -11.24
C VAL A 110 8.55 -8.43 -12.37
N LEU A 111 8.21 -9.69 -12.10
CA LEU A 111 7.59 -10.58 -13.09
C LEU A 111 6.24 -10.05 -13.59
N ALA A 112 5.42 -9.47 -12.70
CA ALA A 112 4.14 -8.88 -13.09
C ALA A 112 4.33 -7.67 -14.02
N LEU A 113 5.21 -6.73 -13.67
CA LEU A 113 5.45 -5.53 -14.45
C LEU A 113 6.21 -5.78 -15.77
N THR A 114 6.89 -6.92 -15.90
CA THR A 114 7.60 -7.33 -17.13
C THR A 114 6.75 -8.31 -17.94
N VAL A 115 6.65 -9.56 -17.50
CA VAL A 115 6.05 -10.67 -18.25
C VAL A 115 4.55 -10.46 -18.46
N ILE A 116 3.79 -10.10 -17.42
CA ILE A 116 2.33 -9.95 -17.57
C ILE A 116 2.01 -8.75 -18.44
N VAL A 117 2.68 -7.61 -18.22
CA VAL A 117 2.50 -6.41 -19.06
C VAL A 117 2.92 -6.67 -20.51
N TYR A 118 4.01 -7.41 -20.75
CA TYR A 118 4.41 -7.82 -22.09
C TYR A 118 3.32 -8.62 -22.80
N ASN A 119 2.73 -9.60 -22.13
CA ASN A 119 1.61 -10.38 -22.65
C ASN A 119 0.37 -9.51 -22.90
N GLN A 120 0.08 -8.54 -22.02
CA GLN A 120 -1.05 -7.61 -22.20
C GLN A 120 -0.90 -6.77 -23.46
N GLU A 121 0.31 -6.31 -23.76
CA GLU A 121 0.56 -5.42 -24.89
C GLU A 121 0.73 -6.17 -26.22
N HIS A 122 1.40 -7.34 -26.23
CA HIS A 122 1.69 -8.09 -27.47
C HIS A 122 0.64 -9.16 -27.82
N LEU A 123 0.11 -9.88 -26.82
CA LEU A 123 -0.90 -10.93 -27.03
C LEU A 123 -2.34 -10.43 -26.76
N GLY A 124 -2.45 -9.17 -26.32
CA GLY A 124 -3.71 -8.51 -26.02
C GLY A 124 -4.26 -8.77 -24.61
N TRP A 125 -5.20 -7.92 -24.22
CA TRP A 125 -5.83 -7.89 -22.89
C TRP A 125 -6.56 -9.19 -22.51
N GLN A 126 -7.02 -9.95 -23.50
CA GLN A 126 -7.67 -11.26 -23.30
C GLN A 126 -6.74 -12.28 -22.65
N VAL A 127 -5.52 -12.40 -23.17
CA VAL A 127 -4.50 -13.30 -22.64
C VAL A 127 -3.91 -12.72 -21.35
N GLY A 128 -3.62 -11.42 -21.36
CA GLY A 128 -3.02 -10.72 -20.23
C GLY A 128 -3.84 -10.79 -18.93
N PHE A 129 -5.17 -10.66 -19.00
CA PHE A 129 -6.03 -10.76 -17.81
C PHE A 129 -6.36 -12.20 -17.40
N ARG A 130 -6.26 -13.18 -18.32
CA ARG A 130 -6.46 -14.60 -17.99
C ARG A 130 -5.41 -15.10 -16.98
N ILE A 131 -4.16 -14.66 -17.14
CA ILE A 131 -3.03 -15.12 -16.33
C ILE A 131 -3.28 -14.85 -14.82
N PRO A 132 -3.57 -13.62 -14.36
CA PRO A 132 -3.91 -13.36 -12.96
C PRO A 132 -5.14 -14.14 -12.48
N VAL A 133 -6.19 -14.30 -13.30
CA VAL A 133 -7.39 -15.06 -12.91
C VAL A 133 -7.02 -16.50 -12.55
N VAL A 134 -6.21 -17.17 -13.38
CA VAL A 134 -5.77 -18.55 -13.14
C VAL A 134 -4.92 -18.64 -11.88
N PHE A 135 -3.95 -17.74 -11.69
CA PHE A 135 -3.12 -17.73 -10.48
C PHE A 135 -3.92 -17.50 -9.20
N MET A 136 -4.94 -16.62 -9.24
CA MET A 136 -5.79 -16.39 -8.09
C MET A 136 -6.69 -17.58 -7.78
N VAL A 137 -7.25 -18.28 -8.78
CA VAL A 137 -7.97 -19.55 -8.57
C VAL A 137 -7.06 -20.59 -7.93
N PHE A 138 -5.85 -20.75 -8.47
CA PHE A 138 -4.87 -21.70 -7.96
C PHE A 138 -4.48 -21.38 -6.51
N SER A 139 -4.21 -20.11 -6.20
CA SER A 139 -3.91 -19.65 -4.84
C SER A 139 -5.08 -19.91 -3.88
N ALA A 140 -6.32 -19.65 -4.30
CA ALA A 140 -7.50 -19.93 -3.49
C ALA A 140 -7.68 -21.43 -3.22
N LEU A 141 -7.44 -22.29 -4.22
CA LEU A 141 -7.50 -23.74 -4.07
C LEU A 141 -6.44 -24.23 -3.07
N MET A 142 -5.19 -23.78 -3.21
CA MET A 142 -4.11 -24.13 -2.28
C MET A 142 -4.43 -23.71 -0.84
N PHE A 143 -4.98 -22.51 -0.65
CA PHE A 143 -5.40 -22.02 0.66
C PHE A 143 -6.54 -22.87 1.28
N LEU A 144 -7.49 -23.32 0.46
CA LEU A 144 -8.57 -24.19 0.93
C LEU A 144 -8.07 -25.58 1.32
N LEU A 145 -7.20 -26.17 0.50
CA LEU A 145 -6.61 -27.48 0.77
C LEU A 145 -5.77 -27.48 2.06
N GLY A 146 -5.05 -26.39 2.33
CA GLY A 146 -4.27 -26.21 3.57
C GLY A 146 -5.10 -25.88 4.82
N SER A 147 -6.42 -25.71 4.71
CA SER A 147 -7.25 -25.16 5.79
C SER A 147 -7.34 -26.02 7.07
N SER A 148 -7.06 -27.32 6.95
CA SER A 148 -6.96 -28.25 8.07
C SER A 148 -5.67 -28.08 8.87
N LEU A 149 -4.59 -27.63 8.22
CA LEU A 149 -3.26 -27.48 8.81
C LEU A 149 -3.09 -26.14 9.56
N TYR A 150 -3.92 -25.16 9.27
CA TYR A 150 -3.76 -23.82 9.84
C TYR A 150 -4.18 -23.72 11.32
N ILE A 151 -3.29 -23.10 12.10
CA ILE A 151 -3.53 -22.60 13.46
C ILE A 151 -4.48 -21.40 13.38
N LYS A 152 -5.55 -21.46 14.18
CA LYS A 152 -6.64 -20.49 14.15
C LYS A 152 -6.62 -19.65 15.42
N VAL A 153 -5.94 -18.52 15.36
CA VAL A 153 -5.88 -17.56 16.47
C VAL A 153 -7.26 -16.97 16.74
N VAL A 154 -7.60 -16.79 18.01
CA VAL A 154 -8.84 -16.14 18.44
C VAL A 154 -8.76 -14.64 18.10
N ALA A 155 -9.85 -14.06 17.61
CA ALA A 155 -9.86 -12.66 17.23
C ALA A 155 -9.63 -11.77 18.47
N SER A 156 -8.61 -10.93 18.41
CA SER A 156 -8.41 -9.84 19.36
C SER A 156 -9.48 -8.76 19.17
N GLU A 157 -9.76 -7.98 20.23
CA GLU A 157 -10.67 -6.85 20.14
C GLU A 157 -10.21 -5.84 19.07
N SER A 158 -11.17 -5.16 18.43
CA SER A 158 -10.84 -4.22 17.35
C SER A 158 -10.25 -2.94 17.92
N LEU A 159 -8.98 -2.66 17.58
CA LEU A 159 -8.30 -1.39 17.89
C LEU A 159 -9.13 -0.16 17.47
N PHE A 160 -9.85 -0.25 16.34
CA PHE A 160 -10.73 0.83 15.89
C PHE A 160 -11.89 1.07 16.85
N THR A 161 -12.49 0.01 17.38
CA THR A 161 -13.53 0.12 18.40
C THR A 161 -12.97 0.78 19.66
N SER A 162 -11.77 0.41 20.10
CA SER A 162 -11.10 1.06 21.23
C SER A 162 -10.84 2.55 21.00
N PHE A 163 -10.43 2.97 19.80
CA PHE A 163 -10.26 4.39 19.48
C PHE A 163 -11.58 5.17 19.53
N VAL A 164 -12.67 4.59 19.03
CA VAL A 164 -14.00 5.23 19.10
C VAL A 164 -14.49 5.28 20.54
N GLN A 165 -14.28 4.23 21.33
CA GLN A 165 -14.59 4.19 22.76
C GLN A 165 -13.90 5.32 23.51
N VAL A 166 -12.60 5.53 23.31
CA VAL A 166 -11.85 6.64 23.93
C VAL A 166 -12.44 8.00 23.57
N LEU A 167 -12.80 8.23 22.30
CA LEU A 167 -13.42 9.50 21.88
C LEU A 167 -14.78 9.72 22.55
N VAL A 168 -15.60 8.67 22.64
CA VAL A 168 -16.93 8.73 23.27
C VAL A 168 -16.81 8.94 24.78
N ALA A 169 -15.96 8.17 25.46
CA ALA A 169 -15.70 8.27 26.89
C ALA A 169 -15.14 9.65 27.27
N ALA A 170 -14.14 10.15 26.52
CA ALA A 170 -13.57 11.49 26.74
C ALA A 170 -14.62 12.60 26.59
N ARG A 171 -15.52 12.47 25.59
CA ARG A 171 -16.60 13.44 25.37
C ARG A 171 -17.63 13.39 26.50
N ARG A 172 -17.99 12.20 26.97
CA ARG A 172 -18.96 11.98 28.04
C ARG A 172 -18.45 12.50 29.38
N ASN A 173 -17.17 12.26 29.67
CA ASN A 173 -16.52 12.66 30.92
C ASN A 173 -15.97 14.10 30.86
N ARG A 174 -16.30 14.88 29.81
CA ARG A 174 -15.76 16.23 29.59
C ARG A 174 -16.01 17.19 30.76
N LYS A 175 -17.13 17.02 31.47
CA LYS A 175 -17.52 17.86 32.61
C LYS A 175 -16.87 17.44 33.93
N ASN A 176 -16.29 16.24 34.01
CA ASN A 176 -15.67 15.76 35.24
C ASN A 176 -14.40 16.56 35.54
N ARG A 177 -14.20 16.86 36.82
CA ARG A 177 -13.02 17.56 37.32
C ARG A 177 -11.83 16.62 37.15
N TYR A 178 -10.75 17.14 36.57
CA TYR A 178 -9.54 16.36 36.37
C TYR A 178 -8.90 16.08 37.74
N SER A 179 -8.63 14.82 38.04
CA SER A 179 -7.95 14.35 39.25
C SER A 179 -6.85 13.37 38.81
N ASP A 180 -5.62 13.60 39.29
CA ASP A 180 -4.43 12.84 38.87
C ASP A 180 -4.31 11.46 39.56
N ASP A 181 -5.14 11.17 40.57
CA ASP A 181 -4.86 10.07 41.49
C ASP A 181 -5.49 8.71 41.08
N PHE A 182 -6.47 8.69 40.16
CA PHE A 182 -7.19 7.44 39.80
C PHE A 182 -7.38 7.27 38.29
N HIS A 183 -6.41 6.61 37.66
CA HIS A 183 -6.49 6.20 36.26
C HIS A 183 -6.72 4.69 36.10
N HIS A 184 -7.59 4.32 35.16
CA HIS A 184 -7.81 2.92 34.81
C HIS A 184 -6.63 2.37 33.99
N LYS A 185 -5.98 1.33 34.51
CA LYS A 185 -4.79 0.70 33.94
C LYS A 185 -5.09 -0.74 33.58
N SER A 186 -4.42 -1.27 32.55
CA SER A 186 -4.44 -2.71 32.28
C SER A 186 -3.70 -3.49 33.37
N LEU A 187 -3.90 -4.81 33.42
CA LEU A 187 -3.20 -5.72 34.33
C LEU A 187 -1.67 -5.63 34.19
N GLU A 188 -1.17 -5.33 32.98
CA GLU A 188 0.25 -5.10 32.69
C GLU A 188 0.45 -3.71 32.08
N PRO A 189 0.58 -2.66 32.92
CA PRO A 189 0.62 -1.30 32.43
C PRO A 189 1.96 -0.95 31.78
N LYS A 190 1.94 -0.61 30.49
CA LYS A 190 3.08 0.03 29.81
C LYS A 190 3.28 1.49 30.23
N PHE A 191 2.22 2.11 30.76
CA PHE A 191 2.19 3.51 31.14
C PHE A 191 1.66 3.68 32.57
N CYS A 192 2.40 4.42 33.39
CA CYS A 192 1.98 4.71 34.76
C CYS A 192 0.97 5.86 34.86
N ALA A 193 0.98 6.79 33.91
CA ALA A 193 0.09 7.95 33.85
C ALA A 193 -0.10 8.40 32.38
N PRO A 194 -1.25 9.01 32.04
CA PRO A 194 -1.48 9.56 30.72
C PRO A 194 -0.62 10.81 30.48
N THR A 195 -0.13 10.97 29.25
CA THR A 195 0.66 12.13 28.84
C THR A 195 -0.17 13.42 28.88
N GLU A 196 0.46 14.55 29.18
CA GLU A 196 -0.17 15.87 29.24
C GLU A 196 -0.56 16.47 27.88
N ASN A 197 -0.14 15.83 26.79
CA ASN A 197 -0.57 16.23 25.45
C ASN A 197 -1.98 15.71 25.18
N LEU A 198 -2.84 16.55 24.58
CA LEU A 198 -4.25 16.22 24.33
C LEU A 198 -5.00 15.84 25.61
N ARG A 199 -4.85 16.64 26.70
CA ARG A 199 -5.48 16.42 28.03
C ARG A 199 -6.97 16.08 27.98
N CYS A 200 -7.70 16.55 26.96
CA CYS A 200 -9.12 16.24 26.81
C CYS A 200 -9.38 14.71 26.72
N LEU A 201 -8.45 13.95 26.14
CA LEU A 201 -8.56 12.49 26.00
C LEU A 201 -8.27 11.75 27.30
N ASN A 202 -7.48 12.34 28.22
CA ASN A 202 -7.17 11.75 29.54
C ASN A 202 -8.44 11.51 30.35
N LYS A 203 -9.50 12.28 30.09
CA LYS A 203 -10.80 12.14 30.75
C LYS A 203 -11.49 10.79 30.46
N ALA A 204 -11.09 10.08 29.40
CA ALA A 204 -11.59 8.74 29.12
C ALA A 204 -11.08 7.68 30.11
N CYS A 205 -9.95 7.92 30.77
CA CYS A 205 -9.32 6.96 31.69
C CYS A 205 -9.43 7.34 33.17
N ILE A 206 -10.24 8.34 33.53
CA ILE A 206 -10.45 8.75 34.93
C ILE A 206 -11.54 7.89 35.56
N ILE A 207 -11.21 7.24 36.66
CA ILE A 207 -12.18 6.50 37.48
C ILE A 207 -12.95 7.53 38.31
N THR A 208 -14.28 7.61 38.12
CA THR A 208 -15.12 8.55 38.88
C THR A 208 -15.75 7.85 40.07
N ASP A 209 -16.14 6.59 39.90
CA ASP A 209 -16.73 5.75 40.95
C ASP A 209 -16.23 4.30 40.80
N PRO A 210 -15.29 3.84 41.65
CA PRO A 210 -14.71 2.50 41.54
C PRO A 210 -15.72 1.36 41.61
N GLU A 211 -16.82 1.49 42.37
CA GLU A 211 -17.82 0.44 42.53
C GLU A 211 -18.72 0.30 41.29
N ARG A 212 -18.86 1.38 40.53
CA ARG A 212 -19.69 1.43 39.31
C ARG A 212 -18.89 1.22 38.04
N ASP A 213 -17.69 1.79 37.99
CA ASP A 213 -16.85 1.85 36.79
C ASP A 213 -15.98 0.60 36.61
N LEU A 214 -15.73 -0.17 37.68
CA LEU A 214 -14.90 -1.38 37.66
C LEU A 214 -15.70 -2.63 38.02
N ASN A 215 -15.39 -3.71 37.33
CA ASN A 215 -15.81 -5.05 37.70
C ASN A 215 -14.90 -5.59 38.84
N PRO A 216 -15.29 -6.67 39.53
CA PRO A 216 -14.49 -7.27 40.60
C PRO A 216 -13.10 -7.75 40.17
N ASP A 217 -12.91 -7.99 38.88
CA ASP A 217 -11.63 -8.37 38.25
C ASP A 217 -10.75 -7.16 37.89
N GLY A 218 -11.20 -5.93 38.20
CA GLY A 218 -10.52 -4.69 37.86
C GLY A 218 -10.70 -4.24 36.41
N SER A 219 -11.49 -4.95 35.60
CA SER A 219 -11.81 -4.53 34.23
C SER A 219 -12.86 -3.41 34.21
N ALA A 220 -12.91 -2.63 33.12
CA ALA A 220 -13.94 -1.59 32.97
C ALA A 220 -15.34 -2.22 32.86
N SER A 221 -16.25 -1.82 33.75
CA SER A 221 -17.67 -2.20 33.74
C SER A 221 -18.36 -1.79 32.43
N ASN A 222 -17.99 -0.62 31.89
CA ASN A 222 -18.44 -0.17 30.57
C ASN A 222 -17.29 0.46 29.75
N PRO A 223 -16.81 -0.23 28.69
CA PRO A 223 -15.74 0.27 27.81
C PRO A 223 -16.06 1.59 27.09
N TRP A 224 -17.33 2.01 27.03
CA TRP A 224 -17.76 3.28 26.44
C TRP A 224 -17.81 4.44 27.45
N HIS A 225 -17.54 4.16 28.73
CA HIS A 225 -17.50 5.14 29.82
C HIS A 225 -16.09 5.27 30.42
N LEU A 226 -15.38 4.15 30.51
CA LEU A 226 -14.03 4.07 31.06
C LEU A 226 -13.12 3.27 30.12
N CYS A 227 -11.98 3.84 29.75
CA CYS A 227 -10.96 3.25 28.89
C CYS A 227 -9.62 3.15 29.64
N THR A 228 -8.72 2.25 29.22
CA THR A 228 -7.40 2.15 29.84
C THR A 228 -6.47 3.29 29.41
N VAL A 229 -5.44 3.58 30.21
CA VAL A 229 -4.37 4.53 29.84
C VAL A 229 -3.70 4.12 28.51
N GLU A 230 -3.47 2.84 28.23
CA GLU A 230 -2.88 2.44 26.94
C GLU A 230 -3.78 2.79 25.75
N GLN A 231 -5.09 2.54 25.84
CA GLN A 231 -6.03 2.89 24.78
C GLN A 231 -6.00 4.41 24.48
N VAL A 232 -5.93 5.22 25.53
CA VAL A 232 -5.83 6.69 25.42
C VAL A 232 -4.51 7.11 24.79
N GLU A 233 -3.38 6.58 25.25
CA GLU A 233 -2.06 6.90 24.71
C GLU A 233 -1.92 6.46 23.25
N SER A 234 -2.37 5.26 22.89
CA SER A 234 -2.35 4.79 21.50
C SER A 234 -3.17 5.71 20.58
N LEU A 235 -4.34 6.20 21.01
CA LEU A 235 -5.12 7.16 20.22
C LEU A 235 -4.39 8.51 20.09
N LYS A 236 -3.82 9.04 21.19
CA LYS A 236 -3.04 10.29 21.13
C LYS A 236 -1.86 10.18 20.17
N ALA A 237 -1.19 9.04 20.21
CA ALA A 237 -0.03 8.79 19.39
C ALA A 237 -0.42 8.70 17.90
N LEU A 238 -1.55 8.07 17.58
CA LEU A 238 -2.16 8.09 16.25
C LEU A 238 -2.50 9.51 15.80
N LEU A 239 -3.18 10.32 16.63
CA LEU A 239 -3.57 11.70 16.31
C LEU A 239 -2.34 12.59 16.04
N LYS A 240 -1.26 12.41 16.81
CA LYS A 240 0.01 13.11 16.58
C LYS A 240 0.71 12.70 15.29
N ALA A 241 0.47 11.49 14.81
CA ALA A 241 1.05 11.00 13.58
C ALA A 241 0.28 11.46 12.32
N ILE A 242 -1.01 11.81 12.43
CA ILE A 242 -1.85 12.28 11.29
C ILE A 242 -1.21 13.43 10.51
N PRO A 243 -0.74 14.55 11.12
CA PRO A 243 -0.12 15.63 10.36
C PRO A 243 1.12 15.16 9.59
N MET A 244 1.89 14.24 10.17
CA MET A 244 3.06 13.69 9.49
C MET A 244 2.68 12.80 8.31
N PHE A 245 1.59 12.03 8.41
CA PHE A 245 1.07 11.26 7.29
C PHE A 245 0.49 12.13 6.18
N SER A 246 -0.07 13.29 6.51
CA SER A 246 -0.59 14.21 5.49
C SER A 246 0.50 14.71 4.54
N ALA A 247 1.73 14.92 5.03
CA ALA A 247 2.87 15.26 4.18
C ALA A 247 3.17 14.15 3.15
N GLY A 248 2.92 12.88 3.51
CA GLY A 248 3.07 11.72 2.63
C GLY A 248 2.13 11.64 1.46
N ILE A 249 0.99 12.35 1.53
CA ILE A 249 -0.01 12.34 0.46
C ILE A 249 0.64 12.80 -0.85
N MET A 250 1.52 13.80 -0.81
CA MET A 250 2.20 14.30 -2.00
C MET A 250 3.09 13.24 -2.66
N VAL A 251 3.83 12.44 -1.87
CA VAL A 251 4.66 11.35 -2.41
C VAL A 251 3.79 10.31 -3.10
N ILE A 252 2.67 9.93 -2.47
CA ILE A 252 1.72 8.96 -3.04
C ILE A 252 1.10 9.50 -4.33
N LEU A 253 0.72 10.78 -4.37
CA LEU A 253 0.17 11.42 -5.57
C LEU A 253 1.16 11.34 -6.75
N VAL A 254 2.44 11.64 -6.52
CA VAL A 254 3.48 11.54 -7.57
C VAL A 254 3.62 10.09 -8.05
N ILE A 255 3.63 9.11 -7.15
CA ILE A 255 3.68 7.68 -7.53
C ILE A 255 2.45 7.26 -8.35
N CYS A 256 1.26 7.77 -8.00
CA CYS A 256 0.03 7.46 -8.75
C CYS A 256 -0.03 8.09 -10.15
N GLN A 257 0.82 9.07 -10.46
CA GLN A 257 0.88 9.71 -11.79
C GLN A 257 1.56 8.85 -12.87
N ASN A 258 2.05 7.65 -12.55
CA ASN A 258 2.67 6.71 -13.50
C ASN A 258 1.82 6.42 -14.76
N SER A 259 0.50 6.61 -14.69
CA SER A 259 -0.39 6.54 -15.87
C SER A 259 0.00 7.53 -16.97
N PHE A 260 0.38 8.76 -16.61
CA PHE A 260 0.84 9.77 -17.58
C PHE A 260 2.18 9.39 -18.19
N SER A 261 3.12 8.88 -17.38
CA SER A 261 4.41 8.41 -17.88
C SER A 261 4.27 7.20 -18.82
N THR A 262 3.25 6.36 -18.61
CA THR A 262 2.92 5.25 -19.53
C THR A 262 2.39 5.78 -20.87
N LEU A 263 1.51 6.78 -20.86
CA LEU A 263 1.03 7.44 -22.07
C LEU A 263 2.18 8.15 -22.81
N GLN A 264 3.06 8.82 -22.07
CA GLN A 264 4.26 9.44 -22.60
C GLN A 264 5.15 8.41 -23.31
N ALA A 265 5.43 7.28 -22.66
CA ALA A 265 6.24 6.20 -23.21
C ALA A 265 5.66 5.63 -24.53
N LYS A 266 4.33 5.55 -24.67
CA LYS A 266 3.69 5.09 -25.92
C LYS A 266 4.01 5.98 -27.13
N THR A 267 4.25 7.26 -26.91
CA THR A 267 4.60 8.23 -27.97
C THR A 267 6.11 8.37 -28.21
N MET A 268 6.92 7.51 -27.61
CA MET A 268 8.38 7.54 -27.67
C MET A 268 8.91 6.24 -28.25
N ASN A 269 10.12 6.26 -28.80
CA ASN A 269 10.74 5.05 -29.32
C ASN A 269 11.19 4.11 -28.18
N ARG A 270 10.55 2.94 -28.06
CA ARG A 270 10.77 1.95 -26.99
C ARG A 270 11.64 0.75 -27.41
N HIS A 271 12.19 0.77 -28.62
CA HIS A 271 13.08 -0.29 -29.10
C HIS A 271 14.44 -0.23 -28.38
N ILE A 272 14.87 -1.37 -27.82
CA ILE A 272 16.23 -1.53 -27.28
C ILE A 272 17.19 -1.95 -28.40
N ASN A 273 16.72 -2.87 -29.24
CA ASN A 273 17.41 -3.40 -30.40
C ASN A 273 16.40 -3.49 -31.56
N SER A 274 16.80 -4.06 -32.69
CA SER A 274 15.93 -4.19 -33.87
C SER A 274 14.75 -5.15 -33.69
N SER A 275 14.72 -5.98 -32.64
CA SER A 275 13.74 -7.07 -32.49
C SER A 275 12.87 -6.97 -31.23
N PHE A 276 13.22 -6.12 -30.27
CA PHE A 276 12.57 -6.05 -28.96
C PHE A 276 12.18 -4.63 -28.59
N GLU A 277 10.88 -4.45 -28.38
CA GLU A 277 10.25 -3.24 -27.89
C GLU A 277 9.77 -3.43 -26.44
N ILE A 278 10.16 -2.52 -25.55
CA ILE A 278 9.71 -2.57 -24.16
C ILE A 278 8.23 -2.14 -24.08
N PRO A 279 7.36 -2.90 -23.42
CA PRO A 279 5.99 -2.47 -23.15
C PRO A 279 5.95 -1.16 -22.38
N ALA A 280 5.07 -0.23 -22.74
CA ALA A 280 5.08 1.13 -22.20
C ALA A 280 4.81 1.13 -20.68
N GLY A 281 3.93 0.23 -20.23
CA GLY A 281 3.64 0.04 -18.81
C GLY A 281 4.79 -0.58 -17.99
N SER A 282 5.74 -1.24 -18.66
CA SER A 282 6.89 -1.90 -18.01
C SER A 282 7.98 -0.94 -17.58
N PHE A 283 7.95 0.33 -17.97
CA PHE A 283 8.96 1.31 -17.52
C PHE A 283 8.94 1.54 -16.00
N SER A 284 7.81 1.25 -15.33
CA SER A 284 7.73 1.26 -13.87
C SER A 284 8.67 0.25 -13.19
N VAL A 285 9.17 -0.76 -13.90
CA VAL A 285 10.18 -1.72 -13.39
C VAL A 285 11.44 -1.01 -12.92
N PHE A 286 11.88 0.04 -13.62
CA PHE A 286 13.07 0.80 -13.24
C PHE A 286 12.94 1.41 -11.83
N MET A 287 11.73 1.86 -11.46
CA MET A 287 11.45 2.35 -10.11
C MET A 287 11.65 1.25 -9.06
N ILE A 288 11.12 0.05 -9.31
CA ILE A 288 11.24 -1.11 -8.39
C ILE A 288 12.68 -1.59 -8.27
N VAL A 289 13.41 -1.65 -9.40
CA VAL A 289 14.84 -2.03 -9.41
C VAL A 289 15.66 -1.02 -8.62
N THR A 290 15.47 0.28 -8.85
CA THR A 290 16.19 1.32 -8.10
C THR A 290 15.87 1.28 -6.61
N LEU A 291 14.59 1.11 -6.24
CA LEU A 291 14.19 0.92 -4.85
C LEU A 291 14.91 -0.27 -4.22
N THR A 292 14.93 -1.41 -4.89
CA THR A 292 15.54 -2.66 -4.38
C THR A 292 17.06 -2.50 -4.22
N LEU A 293 17.72 -1.96 -5.24
CA LEU A 293 19.17 -1.67 -5.19
C LEU A 293 19.48 -0.69 -4.05
N TRP A 294 18.68 0.35 -3.88
CA TRP A 294 18.89 1.31 -2.81
C TRP A 294 18.72 0.72 -1.41
N VAL A 295 17.71 -0.13 -1.20
CA VAL A 295 17.51 -0.80 0.10
C VAL A 295 18.71 -1.67 0.45
N THR A 296 19.14 -2.52 -0.49
CA THR A 296 20.31 -3.40 -0.26
C THR A 296 21.60 -2.61 -0.03
N PHE A 297 21.80 -1.52 -0.78
CA PHE A 297 22.92 -0.62 -0.61
C PHE A 297 22.87 0.12 0.74
N TYR A 298 21.69 0.60 1.13
CA TYR A 298 21.50 1.34 2.37
C TYR A 298 21.86 0.47 3.59
N ASP A 299 21.32 -0.74 3.64
CA ASP A 299 21.49 -1.63 4.79
C ASP A 299 22.94 -2.16 4.89
N ARG A 300 23.59 -2.49 3.78
CA ARG A 300 24.97 -3.02 3.81
C ARG A 300 26.05 -1.96 3.97
N PHE A 301 25.89 -0.81 3.30
CA PHE A 301 26.95 0.18 3.20
C PHE A 301 26.63 1.45 3.98
N MET A 302 25.45 2.05 3.76
CA MET A 302 25.12 3.33 4.40
C MET A 302 24.94 3.21 5.91
N VAL A 303 24.30 2.15 6.42
CA VAL A 303 24.16 1.96 7.87
C VAL A 303 25.53 1.84 8.54
N ALA A 304 26.43 1.03 7.97
CA ALA A 304 27.79 0.89 8.50
C ALA A 304 28.58 2.21 8.47
N LEU A 305 28.45 2.99 7.40
CA LEU A 305 29.11 4.28 7.24
C LEU A 305 28.53 5.33 8.20
N LEU A 306 27.20 5.42 8.29
CA LEU A 306 26.51 6.35 9.16
C LEU A 306 26.73 6.02 10.63
N ALA A 307 26.80 4.74 11.01
CA ALA A 307 27.15 4.33 12.36
C ALA A 307 28.54 4.84 12.76
N LYS A 308 29.52 4.76 11.85
CA LYS A 308 30.87 5.31 12.06
C LYS A 308 30.89 6.83 12.16
N CYS A 309 30.12 7.54 11.33
CA CYS A 309 30.15 9.00 11.28
C CYS A 309 29.25 9.69 12.33
N THR A 310 28.10 9.12 12.64
CA THR A 310 27.05 9.76 13.47
C THR A 310 26.92 9.13 14.86
N GLY A 311 27.59 8.00 15.12
CA GLY A 311 27.47 7.24 16.37
C GLY A 311 26.10 6.59 16.57
N ARG A 312 25.20 6.62 15.58
CA ARG A 312 23.85 6.04 15.66
C ARG A 312 23.82 4.65 15.01
N PRO A 313 23.51 3.57 15.74
CA PRO A 313 23.58 2.20 15.22
C PRO A 313 22.54 1.91 14.13
N LEU A 314 21.46 2.70 14.04
CA LEU A 314 20.35 2.52 13.11
C LEU A 314 20.40 3.45 11.89
N GLY A 315 21.49 4.21 11.70
CA GLY A 315 21.65 5.14 10.57
C GLY A 315 20.80 6.41 10.69
N LEU A 316 20.17 6.83 9.58
CA LEU A 316 19.39 8.08 9.52
C LEU A 316 18.12 7.97 10.34
N SER A 317 17.74 9.06 11.01
CA SER A 317 16.47 9.11 11.75
C SER A 317 15.27 8.96 10.80
N PRO A 318 14.16 8.34 11.25
CA PRO A 318 12.99 8.11 10.39
C PRO A 318 12.44 9.40 9.78
N ARG A 319 12.41 10.49 10.54
CA ARG A 319 11.94 11.81 10.08
C ARG A 319 12.83 12.38 8.97
N VAL A 320 14.15 12.22 9.06
CA VAL A 320 15.10 12.66 8.02
C VAL A 320 14.91 11.83 6.74
N ARG A 321 14.75 10.51 6.87
CA ARG A 321 14.47 9.64 5.71
C ARG A 321 13.19 10.06 5.00
N MET A 322 12.11 10.35 5.75
CA MET A 322 10.87 10.86 5.17
C MET A 322 11.06 12.20 4.45
N GLY A 323 11.82 13.14 5.04
CA GLY A 323 12.14 14.43 4.42
C GLY A 323 12.93 14.29 3.10
N ILE A 324 13.92 13.40 3.06
CA ILE A 324 14.68 13.10 1.83
C ILE A 324 13.76 12.55 0.74
N GLY A 325 12.88 11.60 1.10
CA GLY A 325 11.93 11.03 0.15
C GLY A 325 10.98 12.08 -0.45
N LEU A 326 10.51 13.03 0.36
CA LEU A 326 9.70 14.17 -0.11
C LEU A 326 10.48 15.03 -1.12
N LEU A 327 11.71 15.43 -0.80
CA LEU A 327 12.53 16.24 -1.71
C LEU A 327 12.82 15.52 -3.03
N LEU A 328 13.12 14.22 -2.97
CA LEU A 328 13.35 13.41 -4.17
C LEU A 328 12.08 13.27 -5.01
N SER A 329 10.89 13.18 -4.40
CA SER A 329 9.63 13.14 -5.16
C SER A 329 9.37 14.43 -5.94
N CYS A 330 9.70 15.59 -5.36
CA CYS A 330 9.66 16.87 -6.06
C CYS A 330 10.67 16.90 -7.22
N LEU A 331 11.89 16.44 -6.97
CA LEU A 331 12.92 16.35 -8.01
C LEU A 331 12.51 15.43 -9.16
N ALA A 332 11.92 14.27 -8.88
CA ALA A 332 11.40 13.36 -9.90
C ALA A 332 10.36 14.05 -10.79
N THR A 333 9.46 14.84 -10.19
CA THR A 333 8.45 15.62 -10.92
C THR A 333 9.08 16.70 -11.80
N VAL A 334 10.10 17.41 -11.29
CA VAL A 334 10.85 18.40 -12.08
C VAL A 334 11.53 17.75 -13.28
N VAL A 335 12.20 16.61 -13.07
CA VAL A 335 12.84 15.84 -14.15
C VAL A 335 11.80 15.40 -15.17
N SER A 336 10.63 14.93 -14.72
CA SER A 336 9.51 14.56 -15.60
C SER A 336 9.03 15.73 -16.45
N ALA A 337 8.87 16.92 -15.86
CA ALA A 337 8.47 18.12 -16.59
C ALA A 337 9.51 18.54 -17.64
N VAL A 338 10.81 18.41 -17.34
CA VAL A 338 11.89 18.70 -18.31
C VAL A 338 11.86 17.71 -19.47
N ILE A 339 11.71 16.42 -19.19
CA ILE A 339 11.62 15.38 -20.24
C ILE A 339 10.41 15.63 -21.13
N GLU A 340 9.25 15.94 -20.54
CA GLU A 340 8.03 16.20 -21.30
C GLU A 340 8.15 17.46 -22.16
N ARG A 341 8.78 18.52 -21.64
CA ARG A 341 9.07 19.72 -22.44
C ARG A 341 9.91 19.38 -23.67
N LYS A 342 10.94 18.55 -23.51
CA LYS A 342 11.82 18.13 -24.61
C LYS A 342 11.09 17.25 -25.62
N ARG A 343 10.31 16.27 -25.15
CA ARG A 343 9.48 15.39 -26.00
C ARG A 343 8.49 16.21 -26.83
N ARG A 344 7.79 17.15 -26.18
CA ARG A 344 6.83 18.04 -26.83
C ARG A 344 7.47 18.95 -27.87
N SER A 345 8.65 19.53 -27.61
CA SER A 345 9.38 20.34 -28.61
C SER A 345 9.70 19.52 -29.86
N LYS A 346 10.21 18.29 -29.68
CA LYS A 346 10.47 17.38 -30.79
C LYS A 346 9.21 17.00 -31.56
N ALA A 347 8.10 16.73 -30.87
CA ALA A 347 6.83 16.45 -31.54
C ALA A 347 6.36 17.62 -32.41
N ILE A 348 6.54 18.86 -31.94
CA ILE A 348 6.25 20.10 -32.67
C ILE A 348 7.15 20.24 -33.90
N GLU A 349 8.47 20.02 -33.74
CA GLU A 349 9.46 20.09 -34.82
C GLU A 349 9.21 19.04 -35.92
N GLN A 350 8.67 17.87 -35.54
CA GLN A 350 8.34 16.77 -36.46
C GLN A 350 6.94 16.88 -37.07
N GLY A 351 6.15 17.90 -36.70
CA GLY A 351 4.79 18.08 -37.22
C GLY A 351 3.72 17.19 -36.57
N PHE A 352 4.03 16.48 -35.49
CA PHE A 352 3.11 15.57 -34.78
C PHE A 352 2.22 16.27 -33.74
N GLN A 353 1.90 17.56 -33.94
CA GLN A 353 1.16 18.35 -32.95
C GLN A 353 -0.28 17.85 -32.73
N GLU A 354 -0.92 17.37 -33.79
CA GLU A 354 -2.31 16.92 -33.80
C GLU A 354 -2.46 15.40 -33.85
N ASP A 355 -1.35 14.65 -33.90
CA ASP A 355 -1.38 13.18 -33.92
C ASP A 355 -1.09 12.60 -32.53
N PRO A 356 -2.12 12.15 -31.78
CA PRO A 356 -1.93 11.57 -30.46
C PRO A 356 -1.25 10.19 -30.46
N ASN A 357 -1.17 9.52 -31.62
CA ASN A 357 -0.59 8.19 -31.77
C ASN A 357 0.81 8.21 -32.41
N ALA A 358 1.28 9.37 -32.86
CA ALA A 358 2.60 9.50 -33.44
C ALA A 358 3.71 9.15 -32.44
N VAL A 359 4.75 8.47 -32.94
CA VAL A 359 5.94 8.14 -32.18
C VAL A 359 7.03 9.15 -32.52
N VAL A 360 7.40 9.94 -31.51
CA VAL A 360 8.47 10.95 -31.60
C VAL A 360 9.83 10.24 -31.67
N ASP A 361 10.75 10.79 -32.46
CA ASP A 361 12.14 10.30 -32.50
C ASP A 361 12.93 10.70 -31.24
N MET A 362 12.57 10.06 -30.14
CA MET A 362 13.17 10.20 -28.82
C MET A 362 13.04 8.88 -28.09
N THR A 363 14.17 8.33 -27.63
CA THR A 363 14.15 7.07 -26.88
C THR A 363 13.38 7.21 -25.57
N ALA A 364 12.52 6.23 -25.26
CA ALA A 364 11.80 6.14 -24.01
C ALA A 364 12.73 5.93 -22.80
N MET A 365 14.01 5.60 -23.00
CA MET A 365 15.01 5.55 -21.92
C MET A 365 15.23 6.89 -21.22
N TRP A 366 14.84 8.01 -21.84
CA TRP A 366 14.79 9.32 -21.17
C TRP A 366 13.83 9.35 -19.98
N LEU A 367 12.90 8.40 -19.85
CA LEU A 367 12.01 8.26 -18.69
C LEU A 367 12.67 7.54 -17.50
N VAL A 368 13.80 6.85 -17.69
CA VAL A 368 14.45 6.10 -16.61
C VAL A 368 14.89 6.99 -15.44
N PRO A 369 15.47 8.20 -15.65
CA PRO A 369 15.88 9.08 -14.55
C PRO A 369 14.73 9.46 -13.60
N GLN A 370 13.55 9.82 -14.11
CA GLN A 370 12.39 10.14 -13.26
C GLN A 370 11.95 8.92 -12.44
N TYR A 371 11.92 7.71 -13.04
CA TYR A 371 11.56 6.48 -12.34
C TYR A 371 12.61 6.08 -11.29
N ALA A 372 13.90 6.25 -11.58
CA ALA A 372 14.98 5.96 -10.65
C ALA A 372 14.93 6.90 -9.43
N ILE A 373 14.78 8.21 -9.65
CA ILE A 373 14.64 9.19 -8.57
C ILE A 373 13.38 8.90 -7.74
N LEU A 374 12.27 8.55 -8.40
CA LEU A 374 11.02 8.18 -7.73
C LEU A 374 11.17 6.90 -6.90
N GLY A 375 11.91 5.90 -7.39
CA GLY A 375 12.22 4.67 -6.65
C GLY A 375 13.07 4.94 -5.41
N LEU A 376 14.05 5.85 -5.50
CA LEU A 376 14.80 6.34 -4.34
C LEU A 376 13.88 7.08 -3.35
N ALA A 377 13.00 7.95 -3.86
CA ALA A 377 12.05 8.71 -3.05
C ALA A 377 11.16 7.77 -2.23
N GLU A 378 10.60 6.74 -2.86
CA GLU A 378 9.77 5.72 -2.22
C GLU A 378 10.58 4.92 -1.17
N ALA A 379 11.79 4.50 -1.51
CA ALA A 379 12.65 3.75 -0.58
C ALA A 379 12.94 4.54 0.70
N PHE A 380 13.24 5.83 0.59
CA PHE A 380 13.47 6.70 1.74
C PHE A 380 12.18 6.98 2.51
N TYR A 381 11.11 7.37 1.82
CA TYR A 381 9.86 7.80 2.43
C TYR A 381 9.14 6.63 3.11
N SER A 382 8.86 5.55 2.40
CA SER A 382 8.05 4.43 2.90
C SER A 382 8.75 3.68 4.03
N ILE A 383 10.07 3.53 3.99
CA ILE A 383 10.81 2.90 5.09
C ILE A 383 10.85 3.83 6.31
N GLY A 384 11.13 5.13 6.11
CA GLY A 384 11.07 6.11 7.20
C GLY A 384 9.71 6.13 7.90
N GLN A 385 8.63 6.09 7.12
CA GLN A 385 7.27 6.04 7.65
C GLN A 385 6.99 4.75 8.44
N ARG A 386 7.40 3.58 7.93
CA ARG A 386 7.21 2.28 8.61
C ARG A 386 7.98 2.20 9.93
N VAL A 387 9.25 2.61 9.94
CA VAL A 387 10.08 2.61 11.16
C VAL A 387 9.52 3.57 12.20
N LEU A 388 9.04 4.75 11.77
CA LEU A 388 8.41 5.70 12.67
C LEU A 388 7.17 5.09 13.34
N LEU A 389 6.30 4.43 12.56
CA LEU A 389 5.09 3.79 13.09
C LEU A 389 5.39 2.72 14.15
N GLN A 390 6.47 1.95 13.96
CA GLN A 390 6.89 0.95 14.95
C GLN A 390 7.49 1.59 16.22
N SER A 391 7.96 2.84 16.15
CA SER A 391 8.45 3.59 17.31
C SER A 391 7.35 4.32 18.08
N VAL A 392 6.10 4.28 17.59
CA VAL A 392 4.94 4.80 18.31
C VAL A 392 4.45 3.71 19.27
N PRO A 393 4.38 3.97 20.58
CA PRO A 393 4.15 2.95 21.61
C PRO A 393 2.72 2.38 21.65
#